data_AF-A0A1E8CK24-F1
#
_entry.id   AF-A0A1E8CK24-F1
#
_cell.length_a   1.000
_cell.length_b   1.000
_cell.length_c   1.000
_cell.angle_alpha   90.00
_cell.angle_beta   90.00
_cell.angle_gamma   90.00
#
_symmetry.space_group_name_H-M   'P 1'
#
loop_
_entity.id
_entity.type
_entity.pdbx_description
1 polymer ?
#
loop_
_entity_poly.entity_id
_entity_poly.type
_entity_poly.pdbx_seq_one_letter_code
_entity_poly.pdbx_strand_id
1 'polypeptide(L)'
;MAEKQNIDRIWWRNVQPGEFYNIERYHRIKSGGGSLYIEIPNSMVVATLSFLGVTGANVDELPIITIDAGVVGQPGESGPIEFHKKKGGRMRIARQNRQQPGSQRHPAWVAARGFPTAPDGVGSTQEALSYFPEGGLRIYIAKTIEGDYYAGFTQGPRPASMKRNDPTWDLYPEGIAVGGVINAEGDRS
;
A
#
# COMPACT_ATOMS: atom_id res chain seq x y z
N MET A 1 27.05 10.16 0.91
CA MET A 1 26.08 10.87 0.04
C MET A 1 25.01 9.85 -0.33
N ALA A 2 23.73 10.16 -0.14
CA ALA A 2 22.67 9.25 -0.57
C ALA A 2 22.59 9.29 -2.09
N GLU A 3 22.75 8.14 -2.73
CA GLU A 3 22.68 8.02 -4.19
C GLU A 3 21.26 8.32 -4.65
N LYS A 4 21.12 9.21 -5.63
CA LYS A 4 19.81 9.57 -6.18
C LYS A 4 19.35 8.43 -7.07
N GLN A 5 18.34 7.70 -6.63
CA GLN A 5 17.78 6.60 -7.40
C GLN A 5 16.78 7.11 -8.44
N ASN A 6 16.85 6.53 -9.64
CA ASN A 6 15.92 6.85 -10.71
C ASN A 6 14.70 5.94 -10.60
N ILE A 7 13.55 6.54 -10.31
CA ILE A 7 12.29 5.82 -10.24
C ILE A 7 11.82 5.51 -11.67
N ASP A 8 11.43 4.26 -11.93
CA ASP A 8 10.73 3.82 -13.14
C ASP A 8 9.22 4.03 -12.97
N ARG A 9 8.64 3.42 -11.94
CA ARG A 9 7.20 3.40 -11.70
C ARG A 9 6.86 3.45 -10.22
N ILE A 10 5.69 3.99 -9.89
CA ILE A 10 5.15 4.00 -8.52
C ILE A 10 3.78 3.32 -8.53
N TRP A 11 3.66 2.17 -7.88
CA TRP A 11 2.38 1.59 -7.54
C TRP A 11 1.85 2.22 -6.26
N TRP A 12 0.57 2.55 -6.19
CA TRP A 12 -0.02 3.10 -4.98
C TRP A 12 -1.47 2.68 -4.77
N ARG A 13 -1.90 2.75 -3.52
CA ARG A 13 -3.24 2.35 -3.11
C ARG A 13 -3.79 3.24 -2.00
N ASN A 14 -4.97 3.77 -2.23
CA ASN A 14 -5.75 4.52 -1.25
C ASN A 14 -6.40 3.58 -0.23
N VAL A 15 -5.83 3.49 0.97
CA VAL A 15 -6.34 2.65 2.05
C VAL A 15 -7.70 3.17 2.49
N GLN A 16 -8.72 2.31 2.50
CA GLN A 16 -10.06 2.68 2.91
C GLN A 16 -10.21 2.62 4.44
N PRO A 17 -11.12 3.39 5.07
CA PRO A 17 -11.34 3.34 6.51
C PRO A 17 -11.64 1.93 7.05
N GLY A 18 -12.40 1.13 6.29
CA GLY A 18 -12.65 -0.27 6.65
C GLY A 18 -11.41 -1.16 6.58
N GLU A 19 -10.49 -0.89 5.65
CA GLU A 19 -9.20 -1.58 5.58
C GLU A 19 -8.29 -1.16 6.73
N PHE A 20 -8.26 0.14 7.05
CA PHE A 20 -7.53 0.66 8.21
C PHE A 20 -8.00 0.01 9.51
N TYR A 21 -9.31 -0.04 9.77
CA TYR A 21 -9.87 -0.79 10.90
C TYR A 21 -9.42 -2.26 10.88
N ASN A 22 -9.48 -2.92 9.73
CA ASN A 22 -9.12 -4.32 9.60
C ASN A 22 -7.63 -4.60 9.90
N ILE A 23 -6.73 -3.69 9.57
CA ILE A 23 -5.31 -3.85 9.86
C ILE A 23 -4.95 -3.39 11.29
N GLU A 24 -5.78 -2.59 11.95
CA GLU A 24 -5.51 -2.10 13.32
C GLU A 24 -6.22 -2.87 14.42
N ARG A 25 -7.39 -3.48 14.17
CA ARG A 25 -8.17 -4.20 15.18
C ARG A 25 -7.48 -5.47 15.69
N TYR A 26 -7.96 -5.98 16.83
CA TYR A 26 -7.58 -7.32 17.27
C TYR A 26 -7.98 -8.36 16.21
N HIS A 27 -7.03 -9.25 15.89
CA HIS A 27 -7.12 -10.10 14.70
C HIS A 27 -8.28 -11.13 14.75
N ARG A 28 -8.78 -11.48 15.96
CA ARG A 28 -9.94 -12.37 16.15
C ARG A 28 -11.18 -11.56 16.53
N ILE A 29 -12.29 -11.82 15.85
CA ILE A 29 -13.61 -11.26 16.20
C ILE A 29 -14.59 -12.40 16.51
N LYS A 30 -15.65 -12.10 17.28
CA LYS A 30 -16.63 -13.09 17.77
C LYS A 30 -17.31 -13.90 16.65
N SER A 31 -17.48 -13.32 15.46
CA SER A 31 -18.12 -13.95 14.29
C SER A 31 -17.14 -14.62 13.31
N GLY A 32 -15.85 -14.73 13.65
CA GLY A 32 -14.82 -15.36 12.81
C GLY A 32 -13.88 -14.38 12.07
N GLY A 33 -12.71 -14.85 11.64
CA GLY A 33 -11.55 -14.03 11.22
C GLY A 33 -11.72 -13.23 9.92
N GLY A 34 -12.50 -12.13 9.97
CA GLY A 34 -12.68 -11.17 8.87
C GLY A 34 -11.38 -10.61 8.30
N SER A 35 -11.45 -9.78 7.26
CA SER A 35 -10.26 -9.24 6.56
C SER A 35 -9.22 -8.62 7.51
N LEU A 36 -7.94 -8.88 7.22
CA LEU A 36 -6.75 -8.44 7.99
C LEU A 36 -5.63 -7.92 7.06
N TYR A 37 -6.02 -7.46 5.87
CA TYR A 37 -5.14 -7.14 4.74
C TYR A 37 -5.65 -5.88 4.03
N ILE A 38 -4.81 -5.33 3.15
CA ILE A 38 -5.21 -4.26 2.23
C ILE A 38 -5.62 -4.89 0.90
N GLU A 39 -6.78 -4.54 0.37
CA GLU A 39 -7.35 -5.13 -0.83
C GLU A 39 -6.90 -4.41 -2.10
N ILE A 40 -6.55 -5.21 -3.11
CA ILE A 40 -6.30 -4.75 -4.47
C ILE A 40 -7.54 -5.14 -5.30
N PRO A 41 -8.37 -4.16 -5.70
CA PRO A 41 -9.59 -4.44 -6.45
C PRO A 41 -9.25 -5.03 -7.83
N ASN A 42 -10.20 -5.75 -8.42
CA ASN A 42 -10.01 -6.41 -9.72
C ASN A 42 -9.54 -5.43 -10.81
N SER A 43 -10.06 -4.19 -10.80
CA SER A 43 -9.66 -3.12 -11.71
C SER A 43 -8.17 -2.74 -11.64
N MET A 44 -7.48 -3.05 -10.55
CA MET A 44 -6.05 -2.77 -10.37
C MET A 44 -5.16 -4.01 -10.56
N VAL A 45 -5.71 -5.21 -10.68
CA VAL A 45 -4.92 -6.45 -10.67
C VAL A 45 -3.97 -6.51 -11.86
N VAL A 46 -4.44 -6.18 -13.07
CA VAL A 46 -3.58 -6.18 -14.27
C VAL A 46 -2.41 -5.21 -14.12
N ALA A 47 -2.67 -3.98 -13.67
CA ALA A 47 -1.63 -2.98 -13.44
C ALA A 47 -0.65 -3.40 -12.32
N THR A 48 -1.16 -4.04 -11.27
CA THR A 48 -0.35 -4.56 -10.16
C THR A 48 0.59 -5.67 -10.65
N LEU A 49 0.09 -6.63 -11.43
CA LEU A 49 0.91 -7.71 -11.96
C LEU A 49 1.98 -7.18 -12.93
N SER A 50 1.61 -6.25 -13.81
CA SER A 50 2.57 -5.57 -14.68
C SER A 50 3.66 -4.81 -13.90
N PHE A 51 3.29 -4.13 -12.82
CA PHE A 51 4.26 -3.46 -11.92
C PHE A 51 5.24 -4.47 -11.29
N LEU A 52 4.72 -5.61 -10.83
CA LEU A 52 5.49 -6.71 -10.25
C LEU A 52 6.27 -7.54 -11.28
N GLY A 53 6.17 -7.21 -12.58
CA GLY A 53 6.85 -7.94 -13.66
C GLY A 53 6.23 -9.30 -14.00
N VAL A 54 4.98 -9.53 -13.61
CA VAL A 54 4.22 -10.76 -13.91
C VAL A 54 3.31 -10.51 -15.11
N THR A 55 3.65 -11.06 -16.27
CA THR A 55 2.88 -10.93 -17.51
C THR A 55 2.22 -12.24 -17.92
N GLY A 56 0.99 -12.18 -18.45
CA GLY A 56 0.32 -13.35 -19.04
C GLY A 56 -0.16 -14.41 -18.05
N ALA A 57 -0.10 -14.14 -16.74
CA ALA A 57 -0.48 -15.10 -15.72
C ALA A 57 -2.01 -15.17 -15.54
N ASN A 58 -2.54 -16.39 -15.44
CA ASN A 58 -3.89 -16.62 -14.93
C ASN A 58 -3.93 -16.26 -13.43
N VAL A 59 -4.72 -15.24 -13.06
CA VAL A 59 -4.83 -14.75 -11.68
C VAL A 59 -5.21 -15.86 -10.70
N ASP A 60 -6.03 -16.81 -11.15
CA ASP A 60 -6.50 -17.93 -10.32
C ASP A 60 -5.41 -18.97 -10.02
N GLU A 61 -4.32 -18.97 -10.79
CA GLU A 61 -3.19 -19.89 -10.63
C GLU A 61 -1.95 -19.22 -10.02
N LEU A 62 -2.01 -17.91 -9.76
CA LEU A 62 -0.86 -17.18 -9.23
C LEU A 62 -0.35 -17.76 -7.90
N PRO A 63 0.96 -17.99 -7.77
CA PRO A 63 1.59 -18.22 -6.48
C PRO A 63 1.57 -16.93 -5.65
N ILE A 64 2.01 -17.02 -4.38
CA ILE A 64 2.31 -15.83 -3.59
C ILE A 64 3.47 -15.10 -4.27
N ILE A 65 3.27 -13.83 -4.57
CA ILE A 65 4.34 -12.95 -5.09
C ILE A 65 4.90 -12.18 -3.91
N THR A 66 6.21 -12.25 -3.69
CA THR A 66 6.90 -11.52 -2.63
C THR A 66 7.96 -10.64 -3.25
N ILE A 67 7.98 -9.37 -2.86
CA ILE A 67 9.10 -8.46 -3.12
C ILE A 67 9.77 -8.13 -1.78
N ASP A 68 11.07 -7.90 -1.79
CA ASP A 68 11.75 -7.20 -0.69
C ASP A 68 11.82 -5.72 -1.07
N ALA A 69 11.28 -4.85 -0.21
CA ALA A 69 11.25 -3.42 -0.46
C ALA A 69 12.05 -2.69 0.62
N GLY A 70 12.87 -1.72 0.21
CA GLY A 70 13.50 -0.78 1.14
C GLY A 70 12.49 0.19 1.73
N VAL A 71 12.85 0.85 2.82
CA VAL A 71 12.07 1.97 3.40
C VAL A 71 12.54 3.28 2.79
N VAL A 72 11.62 4.05 2.19
CA VAL A 72 11.96 5.36 1.61
C VAL A 72 12.57 6.27 2.69
N GLY A 73 13.75 6.82 2.39
CA GLY A 73 14.49 7.72 3.28
C GLY A 73 15.21 7.03 4.45
N GLN A 74 15.29 5.69 4.48
CA GLN A 74 15.96 4.93 5.54
C GLN A 74 16.87 3.85 4.94
N PRO A 75 18.12 4.19 4.58
CA PRO A 75 19.07 3.23 4.02
C PRO A 75 19.30 2.04 4.96
N GLY A 76 19.33 0.84 4.38
CA GLY A 76 19.61 -0.40 5.12
C GLY A 76 18.42 -1.01 5.86
N GLU A 77 17.23 -0.40 5.80
CA GLU A 77 16.01 -1.00 6.31
C GLU A 77 15.13 -1.48 5.15
N SER A 78 14.76 -2.75 5.17
CA SER A 78 13.86 -3.37 4.20
C SER A 78 12.93 -4.39 4.85
N GLY A 79 11.91 -4.82 4.11
CA GLY A 79 11.10 -5.95 4.51
C GLY A 79 10.26 -6.51 3.36
N PRO A 80 9.70 -7.72 3.55
CA PRO A 80 8.90 -8.37 2.54
C PRO A 80 7.51 -7.72 2.40
N ILE A 81 7.00 -7.68 1.18
CA ILE A 81 5.60 -7.37 0.87
C ILE A 81 5.02 -8.54 0.08
N GLU A 82 4.04 -9.23 0.67
CA GLU A 82 3.39 -10.39 0.05
C GLU A 82 2.08 -10.00 -0.64
N PHE A 83 1.97 -10.34 -1.92
CA PHE A 83 0.77 -10.21 -2.74
C PHE A 83 0.13 -11.57 -2.92
N HIS A 84 -1.13 -11.70 -2.47
CA HIS A 84 -1.88 -12.95 -2.54
C HIS A 84 -3.11 -12.77 -3.43
N LYS A 85 -3.48 -13.81 -4.18
CA LYS A 85 -4.77 -13.85 -4.88
C LYS A 85 -5.95 -13.92 -3.91
N LYS A 86 -7.11 -13.46 -4.39
CA LYS A 86 -8.40 -13.54 -3.72
C LYS A 86 -9.50 -13.96 -4.69
N LYS A 87 -10.58 -14.53 -4.14
CA LYS A 87 -11.81 -14.82 -4.90
C LYS A 87 -12.34 -13.58 -5.64
N GLY A 88 -12.85 -13.81 -6.85
CA GLY A 88 -13.43 -12.78 -7.72
C GLY A 88 -12.38 -11.97 -8.46
N GLY A 89 -11.24 -12.57 -8.82
CA GLY A 89 -10.18 -11.92 -9.60
C GLY A 89 -9.52 -10.74 -8.88
N ARG A 90 -9.53 -10.72 -7.54
CA ARG A 90 -8.91 -9.66 -6.73
C ARG A 90 -7.56 -10.13 -6.19
N MET A 91 -6.78 -9.19 -5.66
CA MET A 91 -5.57 -9.50 -4.90
C MET A 91 -5.61 -8.80 -3.54
N ARG A 92 -4.62 -9.08 -2.70
CA ARG A 92 -4.41 -8.40 -1.43
C ARG A 92 -2.92 -8.28 -1.12
N ILE A 93 -2.57 -7.25 -0.37
CA ILE A 93 -1.31 -7.21 0.37
C ILE A 93 -1.56 -7.89 1.72
N ALA A 94 -0.96 -9.07 1.92
CA ALA A 94 -1.23 -9.93 3.06
C ALA A 94 -0.44 -9.52 4.32
N ARG A 95 -0.78 -10.11 5.47
CA ARG A 95 -0.07 -9.96 6.76
C ARG A 95 0.05 -8.52 7.26
N GLN A 96 -0.96 -7.70 6.97
CA GLN A 96 -0.94 -6.28 7.31
C GLN A 96 -1.50 -5.99 8.70
N ASN A 97 -2.21 -6.91 9.35
CA ASN A 97 -2.76 -6.62 10.68
C ASN A 97 -1.65 -6.55 11.75
N ARG A 98 -1.58 -5.45 12.50
CA ARG A 98 -0.55 -5.19 13.52
C ARG A 98 -0.60 -6.15 14.70
N GLN A 99 -1.81 -6.60 15.05
CA GLN A 99 -2.07 -7.42 16.23
C GLN A 99 -2.12 -8.93 15.92
N GLN A 100 -1.92 -9.33 14.66
CA GLN A 100 -1.94 -10.73 14.26
C GLN A 100 -0.59 -11.40 14.56
N PRO A 101 -0.56 -12.58 15.21
CA PRO A 101 0.65 -13.38 15.31
C PRO A 101 1.22 -13.72 13.92
N GLY A 102 2.51 -13.46 13.73
CA GLY A 102 3.16 -13.62 12.41
C GLY A 102 2.82 -12.51 11.42
N SER A 103 2.34 -11.35 11.89
CA SER A 103 2.30 -10.12 11.10
C SER A 103 3.67 -9.84 10.48
N GLN A 104 3.64 -9.39 9.23
CA GLN A 104 4.82 -8.96 8.48
C GLN A 104 4.47 -7.65 7.78
N ARG A 105 3.83 -6.74 8.51
CA ARG A 105 3.61 -5.39 8.01
C ARG A 105 4.97 -4.76 7.70
N HIS A 106 5.07 -4.18 6.51
CA HIS A 106 6.32 -3.58 6.04
C HIS A 106 6.80 -2.49 7.02
N PRO A 107 8.12 -2.35 7.29
CA PRO A 107 8.63 -1.36 8.24
C PRO A 107 8.32 0.10 7.88
N ALA A 108 8.07 0.39 6.60
CA ALA A 108 7.59 1.72 6.16
C ALA A 108 6.17 2.06 6.68
N TRP A 109 5.38 1.08 7.11
CA TRP A 109 3.97 1.24 7.46
C TRP A 109 3.71 1.01 8.96
N VAL A 110 4.62 1.49 9.82
CA VAL A 110 4.53 1.35 11.28
C VAL A 110 4.45 2.72 11.97
N ALA A 111 3.92 2.73 13.20
CA ALA A 111 3.74 3.96 13.99
C ALA A 111 5.04 4.75 14.20
N ALA A 112 6.17 4.05 14.40
CA ALA A 112 7.49 4.67 14.55
C ALA A 112 7.95 5.46 13.32
N ARG A 113 7.32 5.24 12.16
CA ARG A 113 7.56 5.97 10.90
C ARG A 113 6.45 6.98 10.58
N GLY A 114 5.52 7.21 11.51
CA GLY A 114 4.40 8.14 11.36
C GLY A 114 3.19 7.57 10.64
N PHE A 115 3.16 6.25 10.37
CA PHE A 115 1.98 5.59 9.83
C PHE A 115 0.85 5.63 10.87
N PRO A 116 -0.39 5.97 10.49
CA PRO A 116 -1.49 6.10 11.44
C PRO A 116 -1.75 4.77 12.16
N THR A 117 -2.17 4.86 13.42
CA THR A 117 -2.38 3.71 14.30
C THR A 117 -3.63 3.95 15.13
N ALA A 118 -4.48 2.93 15.27
CA ALA A 118 -5.62 2.98 16.19
C ALA A 118 -5.29 2.22 17.48
N PRO A 119 -5.94 2.53 18.61
CA PRO A 119 -5.76 1.79 19.86
C PRO A 119 -6.10 0.31 19.71
N ASP A 120 -5.43 -0.55 20.48
CA ASP A 120 -5.56 -2.02 20.38
C ASP A 120 -7.01 -2.53 20.52
N GLY A 121 -7.81 -1.82 21.33
CA GLY A 121 -9.20 -2.15 21.63
C GLY A 121 -10.23 -1.65 20.62
N VAL A 122 -9.83 -1.09 19.47
CA VAL A 122 -10.78 -0.56 18.47
C VAL A 122 -11.76 -1.65 18.00
N GLY A 123 -13.06 -1.41 18.21
CA GLY A 123 -14.11 -2.41 18.03
C GLY A 123 -14.87 -2.30 16.70
N SER A 124 -14.73 -1.17 15.99
CA SER A 124 -15.48 -0.90 14.77
C SER A 124 -14.75 0.05 13.82
N THR A 125 -15.17 0.06 12.55
CA THR A 125 -14.70 1.05 11.56
C THR A 125 -14.98 2.48 12.01
N GLN A 126 -16.11 2.72 12.67
CA GLN A 126 -16.49 4.07 13.12
C GLN A 126 -15.56 4.57 14.23
N GLU A 127 -15.16 3.71 15.17
CA GLU A 127 -14.16 4.06 16.19
C GLU A 127 -12.77 4.26 15.59
N ALA A 128 -12.39 3.44 14.60
CA ALA A 128 -11.11 3.57 13.92
C ALA A 128 -11.00 4.87 13.10
N LEU A 129 -12.13 5.40 12.62
CA LEU A 129 -12.18 6.58 11.75
C LEU A 129 -11.56 7.81 12.41
N SER A 130 -11.67 7.97 13.72
CA SER A 130 -11.05 9.09 14.45
C SER A 130 -9.51 9.09 14.42
N TYR A 131 -8.91 7.95 14.07
CA TYR A 131 -7.45 7.79 13.93
C TYR A 131 -7.03 7.67 12.46
N PHE A 132 -7.99 7.64 11.54
CA PHE A 132 -7.73 7.64 10.11
C PHE A 132 -7.44 9.08 9.64
N PRO A 133 -6.34 9.34 8.90
CA PRO A 133 -5.96 10.70 8.54
C PRO A 133 -7.04 11.40 7.71
N GLU A 134 -7.37 12.63 8.09
CA GLU A 134 -8.18 13.51 7.25
C GLU A 134 -7.50 13.70 5.89
N GLY A 135 -8.25 13.68 4.79
CA GLY A 135 -7.69 13.71 3.43
C GLY A 135 -7.08 12.38 2.95
N GLY A 136 -7.10 11.33 3.78
CA GLY A 136 -6.85 9.95 3.39
C GLY A 136 -5.45 9.42 3.67
N LEU A 137 -5.28 8.11 3.48
CA LEU A 137 -4.03 7.36 3.67
C LEU A 137 -3.71 6.57 2.39
N ARG A 138 -2.52 6.78 1.82
CA ARG A 138 -2.07 6.04 0.64
C ARG A 138 -0.78 5.34 0.96
N ILE A 139 -0.73 4.04 0.68
CA ILE A 139 0.54 3.32 0.63
C ILE A 139 1.06 3.34 -0.80
N TYR A 140 2.37 3.37 -0.97
CA TYR A 140 3.00 3.29 -2.28
C TYR A 140 4.25 2.43 -2.24
N ILE A 141 4.60 1.90 -3.42
CA ILE A 141 5.80 1.14 -3.69
C ILE A 141 6.39 1.72 -4.97
N ALA A 142 7.56 2.34 -4.86
CA ALA A 142 8.35 2.80 -5.99
C ALA A 142 9.23 1.65 -6.47
N LYS A 143 9.34 1.50 -7.79
CA LYS A 143 10.28 0.61 -8.47
C LYS A 143 11.31 1.45 -9.19
N THR A 144 12.59 1.15 -9.02
CA THR A 144 13.67 1.84 -9.72
C THR A 144 13.88 1.27 -11.12
N ILE A 145 14.63 1.99 -11.97
CA ILE A 145 15.06 1.50 -13.28
C ILE A 145 15.92 0.24 -13.13
N GLU A 146 16.68 0.14 -12.05
CA GLU A 146 17.51 -1.02 -11.70
C GLU A 146 16.67 -2.23 -11.22
N GLY A 147 15.38 -2.01 -10.93
CA GLY A 147 14.44 -3.05 -10.54
C GLY A 147 14.22 -3.19 -9.03
N ASP A 148 14.85 -2.35 -8.22
CA ASP A 148 14.70 -2.33 -6.77
C ASP A 148 13.35 -1.74 -6.36
N TYR A 149 12.81 -2.19 -5.21
CA TYR A 149 11.56 -1.70 -4.67
C TYR A 149 11.77 -0.89 -3.39
N TYR A 150 11.00 0.19 -3.22
CA TYR A 150 10.99 1.02 -2.02
C TYR A 150 9.55 1.36 -1.62
N ALA A 151 9.19 1.11 -0.37
CA ALA A 151 7.85 1.37 0.13
C ALA A 151 7.81 2.62 1.02
N GLY A 152 6.68 3.31 0.95
CA GLY A 152 6.36 4.46 1.78
C GLY A 152 4.85 4.65 1.86
N PHE A 153 4.45 5.77 2.44
CA PHE A 153 3.06 6.19 2.50
C PHE A 153 2.94 7.71 2.45
N THR A 154 1.77 8.19 2.05
CA THR A 154 1.34 9.58 2.20
C THR A 154 0.04 9.62 3.00
N GLN A 155 -0.17 10.71 3.72
CA GLN A 155 -1.39 10.94 4.48
C GLN A 155 -1.75 12.42 4.45
N GLY A 156 -3.00 12.74 4.75
CA GLY A 156 -3.43 14.13 4.74
C GLY A 156 -4.04 14.57 3.41
N PRO A 157 -4.53 15.82 3.35
CA PRO A 157 -4.83 16.48 2.08
C PRO A 157 -3.56 16.70 1.26
N ARG A 158 -3.72 16.96 -0.05
CA ARG A 158 -2.61 17.39 -0.91
C ARG A 158 -1.98 18.66 -0.33
N PRO A 159 -0.65 18.73 -0.16
CA PRO A 159 0.01 19.96 0.28
C PRO A 159 -0.28 21.11 -0.68
N ALA A 160 -0.67 22.28 -0.16
CA ALA A 160 -1.02 23.45 -0.98
C ALA A 160 0.15 23.96 -1.85
N SER A 161 1.38 23.69 -1.45
CA SER A 161 2.60 24.04 -2.18
C SER A 161 2.97 23.04 -3.29
N MET A 162 2.30 21.88 -3.36
CA MET A 162 2.57 20.86 -4.37
C MET A 162 2.11 21.35 -5.74
N LYS A 163 2.93 21.12 -6.76
CA LYS A 163 2.61 21.50 -8.16
C LYS A 163 2.14 20.28 -8.93
N ARG A 164 1.32 20.49 -9.98
CA ARG A 164 0.78 19.40 -10.80
C ARG A 164 1.85 18.53 -11.47
N ASN A 165 3.04 19.08 -11.70
CA ASN A 165 4.18 18.34 -12.26
C ASN A 165 5.03 17.63 -11.21
N ASP A 166 4.62 17.63 -9.93
CA ASP A 166 5.26 16.82 -8.91
C ASP A 166 5.01 15.33 -9.21
N PRO A 167 6.04 14.47 -9.25
CA PRO A 167 5.88 13.04 -9.54
C PRO A 167 5.02 12.30 -8.52
N THR A 168 4.75 12.92 -7.36
CA THR A 168 3.88 12.38 -6.30
C THR A 168 2.49 13.01 -6.30
N TRP A 169 2.15 13.88 -7.26
CA TRP A 169 0.84 14.55 -7.35
C TRP A 169 -0.32 13.56 -7.30
N ASP A 170 -0.21 12.45 -8.04
CA ASP A 170 -1.25 11.42 -8.15
C ASP A 170 -1.38 10.57 -6.89
N LEU A 171 -0.41 10.63 -5.96
CA LEU A 171 -0.58 10.05 -4.62
C LEU A 171 -1.59 10.83 -3.78
N TYR A 172 -2.03 12.00 -4.23
CA TYR A 172 -3.07 12.79 -3.59
C TYR A 172 -4.24 12.99 -4.54
N PRO A 173 -5.03 11.94 -4.85
CA PRO A 173 -6.11 12.04 -5.81
C PRO A 173 -7.21 13.02 -5.35
N GLU A 174 -7.83 13.68 -6.32
CA GLU A 174 -9.13 14.34 -6.11
C GLU A 174 -10.23 13.29 -6.33
N GLY A 175 -11.12 13.09 -5.35
CA GLY A 175 -12.25 12.16 -5.45
C GLY A 175 -11.94 10.70 -5.06
N ILE A 176 -12.68 9.75 -5.64
CA ILE A 176 -12.75 8.33 -5.21
C ILE A 176 -11.73 7.46 -5.97
N ALA A 177 -10.49 7.92 -6.09
CA ALA A 177 -9.46 7.08 -6.69
C ALA A 177 -9.09 5.95 -5.72
N VAL A 178 -9.07 4.72 -6.23
CA VAL A 178 -8.69 3.54 -5.47
C VAL A 178 -7.17 3.36 -5.45
N GLY A 179 -6.46 3.70 -6.53
CA GLY A 179 -5.03 3.52 -6.67
C GLY A 179 -4.65 3.33 -8.12
N GLY A 180 -3.38 3.07 -8.38
CA GLY A 180 -2.89 2.87 -9.74
C GLY A 180 -1.38 2.69 -9.80
N VAL A 181 -0.86 2.85 -11.01
CA VAL A 181 0.58 2.91 -11.28
C VAL A 181 0.86 4.23 -11.98
N ILE A 182 1.83 4.98 -11.45
CA ILE A 182 2.35 6.23 -12.01
C ILE A 182 3.66 5.86 -12.72
N ASN A 183 3.81 6.25 -13.98
CA ASN A 183 5.08 6.08 -14.70
C ASN A 183 5.92 7.35 -14.52
N ALA A 184 7.21 7.20 -14.21
CA ALA A 184 8.12 8.33 -14.03
C ALA A 184 8.45 9.02 -15.36
N GLU A 185 8.35 8.30 -16.48
CA GLU A 185 8.29 8.89 -17.81
C GLU A 185 6.85 9.34 -18.08
N GLY A 186 6.60 10.64 -17.93
CA GLY A 186 5.31 11.24 -18.29
C GLY A 186 4.93 10.90 -19.72
N ASP A 187 3.62 10.78 -19.96
CA ASP A 187 2.98 10.65 -21.28
C ASP A 187 3.85 11.22 -22.41
N ARG A 188 4.57 10.32 -23.09
CA ARG A 188 5.06 10.55 -24.45
C ARG A 188 4.15 9.82 -25.41
N SER A 189 2.94 10.36 -25.59
CA SER A 189 2.15 10.27 -26.82
C SER A 189 0.91 11.14 -26.70
#